data_AF-A0A2T0V5N3-F1
#
_entry.id   AF-A0A2T0V5N3-F1
#
_cell.length_a   1.000
_cell.length_b   1.000
_cell.length_c   1.000
_cell.angle_alpha   90.00
_cell.angle_beta   90.00
_cell.angle_gamma   90.00
#
_symmetry.space_group_name_H-M   'P 1'
#
loop_
_entity.id
_entity.type
_entity.pdbx_description
1 polymer ?
#
loop_
_entity_poly.entity_id
_entity_poly.type
_entity_poly.pdbx_seq_one_letter_code
_entity_poly.pdbx_strand_id
1 'polypeptide(L)'
;MKSGDATRERILAAAKAEFAEFGIAGARVDRIAANARANKAQLYTFFGGKEALFETIFTASLDGIVNAVPIDATDLPGYAVRLYNEYLEQPELVRLATWARLERRPTGHLTADAYQLDASKLSDIDSAQRRGFIDEWFTPFEVLTTVIAISMTWSPASTTYAAAKSDEQTEHDRRRETIRRVVSRSLCTAQS
;
A
#
# COMPACT_ATOMS: atom_id res chain seq x y z
N MET A 1 -2.42 -2.43 29.82
CA MET A 1 -1.38 -2.26 28.79
C MET A 1 -0.06 -2.03 29.49
N LYS A 2 0.99 -2.83 29.24
CA LYS A 2 2.28 -2.63 29.91
C LYS A 2 2.94 -1.36 29.35
N SER A 3 3.64 -0.59 30.19
CA SER A 3 4.30 0.68 29.80
C SER A 3 5.25 0.54 28.59
N GLY A 4 5.84 -0.65 28.40
CA GLY A 4 6.68 -0.97 27.25
C GLY A 4 5.91 -0.97 25.92
N ASP A 5 4.70 -1.52 25.89
CA ASP A 5 3.88 -1.64 24.68
C ASP A 5 3.45 -0.25 24.18
N ALA A 6 3.02 0.61 25.10
CA ALA A 6 2.65 1.99 24.80
C ALA A 6 3.84 2.84 24.29
N THR A 7 5.05 2.52 24.72
CA THR A 7 6.27 3.20 24.24
C THR A 7 6.64 2.70 22.85
N ARG A 8 6.54 1.40 22.62
CA ARG A 8 6.79 0.78 21.32
C ARG A 8 5.85 1.35 20.24
N GLU A 9 4.57 1.49 20.54
CA GLU A 9 3.56 2.06 19.63
C GLU A 9 3.86 3.52 19.29
N ARG A 10 4.21 4.35 20.28
CA ARG A 10 4.61 5.75 20.02
C ARG A 10 5.83 5.85 19.11
N ILE A 11 6.82 4.97 19.29
CA ILE A 11 8.00 4.92 18.43
C ILE A 11 7.61 4.54 17.01
N LEU A 12 6.76 3.52 16.83
CA LEU A 12 6.28 3.12 15.50
C LEU A 12 5.54 4.24 14.79
N ALA A 13 4.63 4.93 15.47
CA ALA A 13 3.87 6.03 14.89
C ALA A 13 4.78 7.20 14.47
N ALA A 14 5.70 7.62 15.34
CA ALA A 14 6.66 8.69 15.03
C ALA A 14 7.60 8.31 13.88
N ALA A 15 8.06 7.06 13.85
CA ALA A 15 8.93 6.55 12.80
C ALA A 15 8.21 6.42 11.46
N LYS A 16 6.94 5.98 11.44
CA LYS A 16 6.13 5.90 10.22
C LYS A 16 6.03 7.26 9.54
N ALA A 17 5.69 8.30 10.30
CA ALA A 17 5.64 9.67 9.80
C ALA A 17 7.00 10.18 9.30
N GLU A 18 8.07 9.96 10.06
CA GLU A 18 9.43 10.36 9.69
C GLU A 18 9.89 9.68 8.38
N PHE A 19 9.69 8.37 8.23
CA PHE A 19 10.09 7.64 7.03
C PHE A 19 9.21 7.98 5.83
N ALA A 20 7.90 8.17 6.04
CA ALA A 20 7.02 8.61 4.97
C ALA A 20 7.46 9.98 4.44
N GLU A 21 7.86 10.91 5.32
CA GLU A 21 8.27 12.24 4.92
C GLU A 21 9.66 12.28 4.29
N PHE A 22 10.67 11.67 4.93
CA PHE A 22 12.09 11.89 4.60
C PHE A 22 12.79 10.69 3.94
N GLY A 23 12.09 9.58 3.73
CA GLY A 23 12.71 8.34 3.27
C GLY A 23 13.65 7.73 4.32
N ILE A 24 14.32 6.65 3.96
CA ILE A 24 15.11 5.85 4.90
C ILE A 24 16.44 6.54 5.19
N ALA A 25 17.12 7.00 4.14
CA ALA A 25 18.36 7.74 4.22
C ALA A 25 18.17 9.07 4.97
N GLY A 26 17.09 9.80 4.67
CA GLY A 26 16.80 11.11 5.28
C GLY A 26 16.22 11.06 6.69
N ALA A 27 15.61 9.94 7.10
CA ALA A 27 15.07 9.78 8.45
C ALA A 27 16.16 9.83 9.54
N ARG A 28 15.86 10.57 10.61
CA ARG A 28 16.76 10.78 11.76
C ARG A 28 16.16 10.15 13.02
N VAL A 29 16.90 9.20 13.59
CA VAL A 29 16.57 8.54 14.86
C VAL A 29 16.28 9.55 15.98
N ASP A 30 16.99 10.67 15.98
CA ASP A 30 16.82 11.76 16.95
C ASP A 30 15.43 12.41 16.88
N ARG A 31 14.93 12.67 15.66
CA ARG A 31 13.57 13.21 15.45
C ARG A 31 12.52 12.20 15.85
N ILE A 32 12.71 10.93 15.49
CA ILE A 32 11.81 9.83 15.87
C ILE A 32 11.70 9.74 17.39
N ALA A 33 12.83 9.69 18.10
CA ALA A 33 12.87 9.58 19.56
C ALA A 33 12.19 10.78 20.24
N ALA A 34 12.50 12.01 19.78
CA ALA A 34 11.88 13.23 20.29
C ALA A 34 10.35 13.23 20.10
N ASN A 35 9.88 12.94 18.89
CA ASN A 35 8.44 12.91 18.56
C ASN A 35 7.71 11.78 19.30
N ALA A 36 8.36 10.63 19.45
CA ALA A 36 7.83 9.50 20.21
C ALA A 36 7.82 9.75 21.72
N ARG A 37 8.48 10.80 22.24
CA ARG A 37 8.78 10.98 23.67
C ARG A 37 9.45 9.73 24.27
N ALA A 38 10.44 9.21 23.57
CA ALA A 38 11.26 8.07 23.96
C ALA A 38 12.74 8.45 23.86
N ASN A 39 13.62 7.76 24.59
CA ASN A 39 15.06 7.96 24.40
C ASN A 39 15.61 7.01 23.32
N LYS A 40 16.81 7.32 22.79
CA LYS A 40 17.44 6.51 21.73
C LYS A 40 17.68 5.07 22.18
N ALA A 41 18.11 4.87 23.43
CA ALA A 41 18.38 3.54 23.96
C ALA A 41 17.13 2.64 23.88
N GLN A 42 15.95 3.16 24.23
CA GLN A 42 14.68 2.43 24.10
C GLN A 42 14.39 2.04 22.64
N LEU A 43 14.59 2.96 21.69
CA LEU A 43 14.39 2.65 20.27
C LEU A 43 15.31 1.52 19.80
N TYR A 44 16.59 1.57 20.16
CA TYR A 44 17.53 0.49 19.84
C TYR A 44 17.17 -0.82 20.55
N THR A 45 16.73 -0.77 21.81
CA THR A 45 16.27 -1.95 22.54
C THR A 45 15.06 -2.61 21.87
N PHE A 46 14.10 -1.83 21.36
CA PHE A 46 12.89 -2.37 20.75
C PHE A 46 13.10 -2.85 19.30
N PHE A 47 13.95 -2.18 18.53
CA PHE A 47 13.99 -2.36 17.07
C PHE A 47 15.39 -2.61 16.50
N GLY A 48 16.45 -2.58 17.30
CA GLY A 48 17.83 -2.88 16.88
C GLY A 48 18.49 -1.82 16.00
N GLY A 49 17.74 -0.98 15.29
CA GLY A 49 18.29 0.10 14.46
C GLY A 49 17.25 0.73 13.51
N LYS A 50 17.69 1.72 12.74
CA LYS A 50 16.83 2.46 11.79
C LYS A 50 16.31 1.53 10.69
N GLU A 51 17.17 0.66 10.19
CA GLU A 51 16.91 -0.24 9.08
C GLU A 51 15.85 -1.28 9.46
N ALA A 52 16.00 -1.90 10.63
CA ALA A 52 15.05 -2.88 11.16
C ALA A 52 13.73 -2.24 11.60
N LEU A 53 13.78 -1.01 12.14
CA LEU A 53 12.57 -0.23 12.42
C LEU A 53 11.79 0.07 11.13
N PHE A 54 12.46 0.47 10.05
CA PHE A 54 11.81 0.67 8.75
C PHE A 54 11.15 -0.62 8.25
N GLU A 55 11.85 -1.74 8.22
CA GLU A 55 11.28 -3.02 7.76
C GLU A 55 10.07 -3.46 8.60
N THR A 56 10.13 -3.23 9.92
CA THR A 56 9.00 -3.51 10.83
C THR A 56 7.76 -2.69 10.44
N ILE A 57 7.93 -1.39 10.19
CA ILE A 57 6.84 -0.49 9.82
C ILE A 57 6.32 -0.82 8.43
N PHE A 58 7.22 -1.06 7.48
CA PHE A 58 6.87 -1.35 6.10
C PHE A 58 6.06 -2.64 5.99
N THR A 59 6.50 -3.71 6.65
CA THR A 59 5.78 -4.99 6.68
C THR A 59 4.40 -4.83 7.32
N ALA A 60 4.31 -4.20 8.50
CA ALA A 60 3.03 -3.96 9.16
C ALA A 60 2.08 -3.07 8.33
N SER A 61 2.62 -2.13 7.56
CA SER A 61 1.82 -1.28 6.67
C SER A 61 1.25 -2.09 5.51
N LEU A 62 2.06 -2.95 4.87
CA LEU A 62 1.59 -3.84 3.81
C LEU A 62 0.53 -4.82 4.30
N ASP A 63 0.74 -5.44 5.46
CA ASP A 63 -0.26 -6.30 6.09
C ASP A 63 -1.56 -5.53 6.37
N GLY A 64 -1.45 -4.27 6.77
CA GLY A 64 -2.59 -3.36 6.97
C GLY A 64 -3.46 -3.25 5.72
N ILE A 65 -2.88 -2.99 4.54
CA ILE A 65 -3.65 -2.90 3.29
C ILE A 65 -4.22 -4.23 2.86
N VAL A 66 -3.43 -5.31 2.93
CA VAL A 66 -3.92 -6.64 2.51
C VAL A 66 -5.16 -7.03 3.32
N ASN A 67 -5.19 -6.71 4.60
CA ASN A 67 -6.32 -6.99 5.47
C ASN A 67 -7.47 -5.98 5.33
N ALA A 68 -7.18 -4.69 5.13
CA ALA A 68 -8.20 -3.64 5.00
C ALA A 68 -8.95 -3.72 3.67
N VAL A 69 -8.26 -4.10 2.59
CA VAL A 69 -8.83 -4.18 1.25
C VAL A 69 -8.57 -5.57 0.66
N PRO A 70 -9.32 -6.60 1.10
CA PRO A 70 -9.24 -7.91 0.49
C PRO A 70 -9.68 -7.83 -0.98
N ILE A 71 -9.03 -8.62 -1.83
CA ILE A 71 -9.41 -8.73 -3.23
C ILE A 71 -10.81 -9.32 -3.35
N ASP A 72 -11.60 -8.76 -4.27
CA ASP A 72 -12.79 -9.40 -4.79
C ASP A 72 -12.56 -9.63 -6.29
N ALA A 73 -12.15 -10.85 -6.64
CA ALA A 73 -11.86 -11.19 -8.04
C ALA A 73 -13.13 -11.21 -8.92
N THR A 74 -14.32 -11.20 -8.31
CA THR A 74 -15.60 -11.10 -9.05
C THR A 74 -16.06 -9.65 -9.25
N ASP A 75 -15.43 -8.70 -8.56
CA ASP A 75 -15.64 -7.25 -8.70
C ASP A 75 -14.29 -6.50 -8.67
N LEU A 76 -13.43 -6.76 -9.67
CA LEU A 76 -12.17 -6.02 -9.84
C LEU A 76 -12.37 -4.50 -9.90
N PRO A 77 -13.41 -3.95 -10.59
CA PRO A 77 -13.63 -2.52 -10.61
C PRO A 77 -13.90 -1.94 -9.22
N GLY A 78 -14.73 -2.60 -8.40
CA GLY A 78 -14.97 -2.18 -7.02
C GLY A 78 -13.75 -2.37 -6.13
N TYR A 79 -12.98 -3.45 -6.32
CA TYR A 79 -11.71 -3.64 -5.62
C TYR A 79 -10.73 -2.50 -5.88
N ALA A 80 -10.55 -2.08 -7.14
CA ALA A 80 -9.67 -0.96 -7.50
C ALA A 80 -10.14 0.37 -6.88
N VAL A 81 -11.46 0.59 -6.78
CA VAL A 81 -12.03 1.77 -6.09
C VAL A 81 -11.78 1.72 -4.58
N ARG A 82 -11.88 0.56 -3.94
CA ARG A 82 -11.56 0.41 -2.51
C ARG A 82 -10.09 0.68 -2.23
N LEU A 83 -9.18 0.20 -3.08
CA LEU A 83 -7.75 0.54 -3.01
C LEU A 83 -7.51 2.05 -3.12
N TYR A 84 -8.14 2.71 -4.10
CA TYR A 84 -8.06 4.16 -4.25
C TYR A 84 -8.47 4.91 -2.98
N ASN A 85 -9.59 4.52 -2.38
CA ASN A 85 -10.05 5.13 -1.13
C ASN A 85 -9.06 4.89 0.01
N GLU A 86 -8.51 3.68 0.12
CA GLU A 86 -7.52 3.36 1.15
C GLU A 86 -6.25 4.19 1.02
N TYR A 87 -5.79 4.50 -0.20
CA TYR A 87 -4.65 5.39 -0.39
C TYR A 87 -4.91 6.84 0.06
N LEU A 88 -6.17 7.29 0.05
CA LEU A 88 -6.55 8.60 0.60
C LEU A 88 -6.58 8.59 2.12
N GLU A 89 -6.96 7.46 2.73
CA GLU A 89 -6.97 7.29 4.18
C GLU A 89 -5.56 7.04 4.76
N GLN A 90 -4.71 6.32 4.03
CA GLN A 90 -3.36 5.92 4.44
C GLN A 90 -2.28 6.30 3.41
N PRO A 91 -2.10 7.61 3.09
CA PRO A 91 -1.15 8.05 2.07
C PRO A 91 0.31 7.71 2.41
N GLU A 92 0.64 7.61 3.70
CA GLU A 92 1.98 7.22 4.18
C GLU A 92 2.42 5.88 3.62
N LEU A 93 1.50 4.93 3.40
CA LEU A 93 1.88 3.62 2.89
C LEU A 93 2.45 3.69 1.48
N VAL A 94 1.79 4.44 0.59
CA VAL A 94 2.27 4.62 -0.78
C VAL A 94 3.63 5.30 -0.77
N ARG A 95 3.83 6.29 0.12
CA ARG A 95 5.12 6.96 0.30
C ARG A 95 6.21 5.99 0.78
N LEU A 96 5.92 5.18 1.80
CA LEU A 96 6.87 4.17 2.31
C LEU A 96 7.25 3.14 1.23
N ALA A 97 6.27 2.65 0.46
CA ALA A 97 6.51 1.73 -0.66
C ALA A 97 7.36 2.38 -1.75
N THR A 98 7.11 3.66 -2.04
CA THR A 98 7.90 4.43 -3.01
C THR A 98 9.34 4.61 -2.53
N TRP A 99 9.54 4.97 -1.26
CA TRP A 99 10.88 5.05 -0.68
C TRP A 99 11.61 3.71 -0.66
N ALA A 100 10.91 2.61 -0.34
CA ALA A 100 11.49 1.27 -0.41
C ALA A 100 11.96 0.92 -1.83
N ARG A 101 11.16 1.27 -2.85
CA ARG A 101 11.51 1.09 -4.27
C ARG A 101 12.73 1.92 -4.66
N LEU A 102 12.80 3.18 -4.25
CA LEU A 102 13.89 4.10 -4.58
C LEU A 102 15.21 3.76 -3.88
N GLU A 103 15.16 3.39 -2.60
CA GLU A 103 16.36 3.30 -1.76
C GLU A 103 16.88 1.87 -1.53
N ARG A 104 16.04 0.83 -1.69
CA ARG A 104 16.40 -0.55 -1.31
C ARG A 104 16.09 -1.61 -2.34
N ARG A 105 14.94 -1.50 -3.01
CA ARG A 105 14.39 -2.58 -3.84
C ARG A 105 14.07 -2.05 -5.23
N PRO A 106 15.06 -1.63 -6.05
CA PRO A 106 14.81 -1.01 -7.35
C PRO A 106 14.13 -1.95 -8.36
N THR A 107 14.29 -3.27 -8.19
CA THR A 107 13.75 -4.29 -9.08
C THR A 107 13.06 -5.42 -8.31
N GLY A 108 12.24 -6.20 -8.99
CA GLY A 108 11.53 -7.34 -8.39
C GLY A 108 10.45 -6.94 -7.39
N HIS A 109 10.11 -7.89 -6.52
CA HIS A 109 9.06 -7.73 -5.52
C HIS A 109 9.44 -6.72 -4.42
N LEU A 110 8.44 -6.01 -3.89
CA LEU A 110 8.64 -5.07 -2.78
C LEU A 110 8.88 -5.77 -1.45
N THR A 111 8.54 -7.04 -1.29
CA THR A 111 8.85 -7.85 -0.11
C THR A 111 9.43 -9.19 -0.53
N ALA A 112 10.23 -9.80 0.34
CA ALA A 112 10.74 -11.15 0.11
C ALA A 112 9.59 -12.18 0.03
N ASP A 113 8.54 -11.97 0.82
CA ASP A 113 7.40 -12.88 0.95
C ASP A 113 6.25 -12.55 -0.03
N ALA A 114 6.48 -11.70 -1.03
CA ALA A 114 5.43 -11.28 -1.97
C ALA A 114 4.72 -12.46 -2.65
N TYR A 115 5.46 -13.52 -2.97
CA TYR A 115 4.87 -14.75 -3.52
C TYR A 115 3.84 -15.39 -2.59
N GLN A 116 4.05 -15.34 -1.26
CA GLN A 116 3.10 -15.87 -0.28
C GLN A 116 1.92 -14.93 -0.09
N LEU A 117 2.18 -13.62 -0.02
CA LEU A 117 1.15 -12.60 0.15
C LEU A 117 0.17 -12.55 -1.03
N ASP A 118 0.67 -12.77 -2.24
CA ASP A 118 -0.14 -12.71 -3.45
C ASP A 118 -0.71 -14.06 -3.88
N ALA A 119 -0.21 -15.20 -3.37
CA ALA A 119 -0.66 -16.54 -3.78
C ALA A 119 -2.19 -16.71 -3.71
N SER A 120 -2.82 -16.27 -2.62
CA SER A 120 -4.29 -16.34 -2.48
C SER A 120 -4.97 -15.48 -3.54
N LYS A 121 -4.52 -14.24 -3.74
CA LYS A 121 -5.11 -13.31 -4.71
C LYS A 121 -5.00 -13.84 -6.14
N LEU A 122 -3.85 -14.41 -6.48
CA LEU A 122 -3.60 -15.00 -7.80
C LEU A 122 -4.51 -16.21 -8.04
N SER A 123 -4.73 -17.05 -7.03
CA SER A 123 -5.68 -18.17 -7.10
C SER A 123 -7.13 -17.71 -7.25
N ASP A 124 -7.51 -16.63 -6.58
CA ASP A 124 -8.87 -16.06 -6.68
C ASP A 124 -9.12 -15.46 -8.08
N ILE A 125 -8.12 -14.76 -8.64
CA ILE A 125 -8.16 -14.22 -10.00
C ILE A 125 -8.27 -15.35 -11.03
N ASP A 126 -7.41 -16.37 -10.93
CA ASP A 126 -7.44 -17.55 -11.80
C ASP A 126 -8.81 -18.26 -11.75
N SER A 127 -9.41 -18.37 -10.56
CA SER A 127 -10.76 -18.91 -10.40
C SER A 127 -11.84 -18.04 -11.05
N ALA A 128 -11.71 -16.71 -10.95
CA ALA A 128 -12.64 -15.77 -11.58
C ALA A 128 -12.51 -15.74 -13.11
N GLN A 129 -11.30 -15.96 -13.66
CA GLN A 129 -11.07 -16.14 -15.10
C GLN A 129 -11.79 -17.38 -15.62
N ARG A 130 -11.64 -18.54 -14.96
CA ARG A 130 -12.36 -19.79 -15.35
C ARG A 130 -13.88 -19.65 -15.31
N ARG A 131 -14.39 -18.75 -14.49
CA ARG A 131 -15.82 -18.44 -14.36
C ARG A 131 -16.29 -17.34 -15.31
N GLY A 132 -15.39 -16.78 -16.12
CA GLY A 132 -15.69 -15.78 -17.13
C GLY A 132 -15.96 -14.38 -16.58
N PHE A 133 -15.50 -14.02 -15.37
CA PHE A 133 -15.60 -12.65 -14.85
C PHE A 133 -14.46 -11.74 -15.34
N ILE A 134 -13.29 -12.33 -15.58
CA ILE A 134 -12.05 -11.66 -15.96
C ILE A 134 -11.62 -12.25 -17.31
N ASP A 135 -11.11 -11.41 -18.19
CA ASP A 135 -10.58 -11.82 -19.50
C ASP A 135 -9.40 -12.81 -19.30
N GLU A 136 -9.48 -13.96 -19.99
CA GLU A 136 -8.48 -15.03 -19.91
C GLU A 136 -7.20 -14.73 -20.69
N TRP A 137 -7.19 -13.66 -21.49
CA TRP A 137 -6.00 -13.23 -22.22
C TRP A 137 -4.84 -12.83 -21.30
N PHE A 138 -5.16 -12.28 -20.12
CA PHE A 138 -4.17 -11.86 -19.13
C PHE A 138 -3.77 -13.02 -18.21
N THR A 139 -2.52 -13.04 -17.75
CA THR A 139 -2.15 -13.86 -16.61
C THR A 139 -2.72 -13.28 -15.31
N PRO A 140 -2.96 -14.09 -14.25
CA PRO A 140 -3.42 -13.58 -12.96
C PRO A 140 -2.53 -12.47 -12.37
N PHE A 141 -1.22 -12.55 -12.62
CA PHE A 141 -0.26 -11.55 -12.15
C PHE A 141 -0.38 -10.24 -12.92
N GLU A 142 -0.56 -10.28 -14.24
CA GLU A 142 -0.82 -9.07 -15.04
C GLU A 142 -2.11 -8.38 -14.60
N VAL A 143 -3.18 -9.14 -14.33
CA VAL A 143 -4.44 -8.60 -13.79
C VAL A 143 -4.20 -7.89 -12.45
N LEU A 144 -3.55 -8.56 -11.50
CA LEU A 144 -3.30 -8.02 -10.16
C LEU A 144 -2.50 -6.72 -10.21
N THR A 145 -1.36 -6.74 -10.90
CA THR A 145 -0.47 -5.58 -11.02
C THR A 145 -1.10 -4.42 -11.77
N THR A 146 -1.89 -4.71 -12.81
CA THR A 146 -2.58 -3.68 -13.60
C THR A 146 -3.68 -3.01 -12.80
N VAL A 147 -4.50 -3.77 -12.06
CA VAL A 147 -5.51 -3.19 -11.14
C VAL A 147 -4.85 -2.30 -10.10
N ILE A 148 -3.75 -2.76 -9.49
CA ILE A 148 -3.03 -1.97 -8.49
C ILE A 148 -2.49 -0.69 -9.13
N ALA A 149 -1.85 -0.77 -10.29
CA ALA A 149 -1.32 0.39 -11.01
C ALA A 149 -2.42 1.41 -11.34
N ILE A 150 -3.59 0.96 -11.85
CA ILE A 150 -4.73 1.84 -12.15
C ILE A 150 -5.26 2.49 -10.86
N SER A 151 -5.40 1.73 -9.76
CA SER A 151 -5.86 2.28 -8.48
C SER A 151 -4.92 3.35 -7.91
N MET A 152 -3.62 3.30 -8.26
CA MET A 152 -2.59 4.22 -7.80
C MET A 152 -2.46 5.50 -8.65
N THR A 153 -3.27 5.69 -9.70
CA THR A 153 -3.19 6.80 -10.68
C THR A 153 -3.06 8.19 -10.02
N TRP A 154 -3.78 8.43 -8.92
CA TRP A 154 -3.73 9.71 -8.18
C TRP A 154 -3.17 9.58 -6.76
N SER A 155 -2.39 8.54 -6.50
CA SER A 155 -1.74 8.33 -5.21
C SER A 155 -0.56 9.29 -5.00
N PRO A 156 0.04 9.36 -3.80
CA PRO A 156 1.27 10.11 -3.55
C PRO A 156 2.48 9.74 -4.43
N ALA A 157 2.45 8.60 -5.13
CA ALA A 157 3.47 8.20 -6.08
C ALA A 157 3.26 8.76 -7.50
N SER A 158 2.12 9.41 -7.76
CA SER A 158 1.78 9.95 -9.07
C SER A 158 2.72 11.08 -9.48
N THR A 159 3.26 11.00 -10.69
CA THR A 159 4.11 12.05 -11.26
C THR A 159 3.33 13.18 -11.92
N THR A 160 2.01 13.03 -12.06
CA THR A 160 1.13 14.03 -12.70
C THR A 160 0.31 14.77 -11.68
N TYR A 161 -0.43 14.06 -10.82
CA TYR A 161 -1.26 14.66 -9.79
C TYR A 161 -1.52 13.69 -8.63
N ALA A 162 -1.22 14.10 -7.41
CA ALA A 162 -1.54 13.38 -6.19
C ALA A 162 -2.80 13.99 -5.54
N ALA A 163 -3.85 13.20 -5.39
CA ALA A 163 -5.09 13.61 -4.75
C ALA A 163 -4.93 13.75 -3.24
N ALA A 164 -5.54 14.79 -2.67
CA ALA A 164 -5.71 14.91 -1.22
C ALA A 164 -7.11 14.44 -0.81
N LYS A 165 -7.25 13.96 0.42
CA LYS A 165 -8.57 13.63 1.01
C LYS A 165 -9.50 14.85 1.09
N SER A 166 -8.94 16.06 1.06
CA SER A 166 -9.65 17.33 1.09
C SER A 166 -10.09 17.84 -0.28
N ASP A 167 -9.77 17.14 -1.37
CA ASP A 167 -10.25 17.52 -2.69
C ASP A 167 -11.79 17.47 -2.73
N GLU A 168 -12.39 18.14 -3.73
CA GLU A 168 -13.84 18.17 -3.87
C GLU A 168 -14.44 16.77 -4.02
N GLN A 169 -15.56 16.52 -3.35
CA GLN A 169 -16.22 15.21 -3.40
C GLN A 169 -16.62 14.82 -4.83
N THR A 170 -17.05 15.78 -5.64
CA THR A 170 -17.37 15.61 -7.07
C THR A 170 -16.18 15.10 -7.87
N GLU A 171 -14.96 15.57 -7.57
CA GLU A 171 -13.73 15.10 -8.20
C GLU A 171 -13.39 13.67 -7.75
N HIS A 172 -13.55 13.35 -6.47
CA HIS A 172 -13.38 11.98 -5.99
C HIS A 172 -14.38 11.01 -6.65
N ASP A 173 -15.64 11.41 -6.81
CA ASP A 173 -16.65 10.59 -7.48
C ASP A 173 -16.28 10.36 -8.95
N ARG A 174 -15.76 11.39 -9.63
CA ARG A 174 -15.27 11.27 -11.01
C ARG A 174 -14.07 10.33 -11.13
N ARG A 175 -13.11 10.40 -10.20
CA ARG A 175 -11.93 9.52 -10.16
C ARG A 175 -12.33 8.06 -9.92
N ARG A 176 -13.23 7.79 -8.96
CA ARG A 176 -13.76 6.45 -8.70
C ARG A 176 -14.45 5.87 -9.94
N GLU A 177 -15.27 6.67 -10.61
CA GLU A 177 -15.94 6.23 -11.83
C GLU A 177 -14.97 5.98 -12.99
N THR A 178 -13.91 6.79 -13.09
CA THR A 178 -12.86 6.59 -14.10
C THR A 178 -12.13 5.27 -13.85
N ILE A 179 -11.71 4.99 -12.62
CA ILE A 179 -11.07 3.72 -12.23
C ILE A 179 -11.99 2.54 -12.57
N ARG A 180 -13.26 2.61 -12.15
CA ARG A 180 -14.24 1.55 -12.39
C ARG A 180 -14.39 1.25 -13.88
N ARG A 181 -14.54 2.29 -14.72
CA ARG A 181 -14.70 2.13 -16.17
C ARG A 181 -13.46 1.56 -16.83
N VAL A 182 -12.26 2.03 -16.47
CA VAL A 182 -11.01 1.56 -17.07
C VAL A 182 -10.79 0.08 -16.70
N VAL A 183 -10.89 -0.27 -15.41
CA VAL A 183 -10.74 -1.67 -14.97
C VAL A 183 -11.76 -2.58 -15.63
N SER A 184 -13.04 -2.18 -15.64
CA SER A 184 -14.11 -2.99 -16.25
C SER A 184 -13.89 -3.21 -17.75
N ARG A 185 -13.49 -2.18 -18.50
CA ARG A 185 -13.29 -2.29 -19.96
C ARG A 185 -12.00 -3.00 -20.36
N SER A 186 -10.98 -2.94 -19.51
CA SER A 186 -9.65 -3.47 -19.84
C SER A 186 -9.43 -4.91 -19.38
N LEU A 187 -10.07 -5.32 -18.28
CA LEU A 187 -9.74 -6.59 -17.61
C LEU A 187 -10.94 -7.53 -17.43
N CYS A 188 -12.18 -7.04 -17.52
CA CYS A 188 -13.36 -7.87 -17.37
C CYS A 188 -13.90 -8.31 -18.74
N THR A 189 -14.52 -9.48 -18.78
CA THR A 189 -15.26 -9.95 -19.96
C THR A 189 -16.44 -9.04 -20.25
N ALA A 190 -16.80 -8.89 -21.52
CA ALA A 190 -18.02 -8.18 -21.89
C ALA A 190 -19.23 -8.98 -21.38
N GLN A 191 -20.04 -8.39 -20.50
CA GLN A 191 -21.36 -8.95 -20.19
C GLN A 191 -22.18 -8.89 -21.49
N SER A 192 -22.50 -10.07 -22.04
CA SER A 192 -23.37 -10.23 -23.21
C SER A 192 -24.82 -9.94 -22.84
#